data_AF-A0A919QDV7-F1
#
_entry.id   AF-A0A919QDV7-F1
#
_cell.length_a   1.000
_cell.length_b   1.000
_cell.length_c   1.000
_cell.angle_alpha   90.00
_cell.angle_beta   90.00
_cell.angle_gamma   90.00
#
_symmetry.space_group_name_H-M   'P 1'
#
loop_
_entity.id
_entity.type
_entity.pdbx_description
1 polymer ?
#
loop_
_entity_poly.entity_id
_entity_poly.type
_entity_poly.pdbx_seq_one_letter_code
_entity_poly.pdbx_strand_id
1 'polypeptide(L)'
;MHRPAHALLCDCYRERSHNSFCSAFVLVVALGIEPTMGELRTVGTNRIIRFPEDSLPGVIRYLVLEDLPAEQLQGEFQPVGLVEIPGNVEITYVAGGPERLAELPEVDGLDLDNVRDEDLAVVARMEGLRDLSLSGDFTDEGLAELRGLRMLETLCLRSDRMTGDVALPDSPLLTVRLRGQALTDRVFIRLAELPLAVLAVTGDNITGSGLGALVTPPDLSYLRLGGLRLDPGQLRRLGRTRSLRVLSLAGAVDAEAVLSLAPPLREVDLDRVPRAACARLLFAGLAVNSLQAAPEYADAYARMLADHDSGPVVAERRRRISRPQQLHELLRGPVPVLLDFSAADSLACERLGPVLDRILAEYPDELAGAAIDVEESPTAAEYFGVESVPSVLLLHGGRELKRVTGSRSPADVIREVMSVLHAESVGV
;
A
#
# COMPACT_ATOMS: atom_id res chain seq x y z
N MET A 1 -0.90 20.60 -18.62
CA MET A 1 0.13 20.82 -17.58
C MET A 1 0.89 19.53 -17.40
N HIS A 2 2.14 19.45 -17.87
CA HIS A 2 2.98 18.26 -17.69
C HIS A 2 3.38 18.11 -16.22
N ARG A 3 2.95 17.02 -15.56
CA ARG A 3 3.56 16.60 -14.29
C ARG A 3 4.86 15.84 -14.62
N PRO A 4 5.97 16.09 -13.92
CA PRO A 4 7.19 15.29 -14.09
C PRO A 4 6.93 13.83 -13.69
N ALA A 5 7.55 12.87 -14.39
CA ALA A 5 7.38 11.41 -14.18
C ALA A 5 7.57 10.98 -12.71
N HIS A 6 8.42 11.69 -11.97
CA HIS A 6 8.66 11.50 -10.54
C HIS A 6 7.42 11.71 -9.66
N ALA A 7 6.52 12.63 -10.03
CA ALA A 7 5.28 12.88 -9.30
C ALA A 7 4.23 11.76 -9.50
N LEU A 8 4.21 11.12 -10.68
CA LEU A 8 3.30 10.03 -11.00
C LEU A 8 3.66 8.73 -10.26
N LEU A 9 4.96 8.45 -10.09
CA LEU A 9 5.44 7.30 -9.32
C LEU A 9 5.05 7.41 -7.84
N CYS A 10 5.20 8.60 -7.23
CA CYS A 10 4.79 8.82 -5.84
C CYS A 10 3.29 8.60 -5.62
N ASP A 11 2.43 9.10 -6.52
CA ASP A 11 0.97 8.93 -6.42
C ASP A 11 0.56 7.45 -6.58
N CYS A 12 1.15 6.70 -7.52
CA CYS A 12 0.92 5.26 -7.67
C CYS A 12 1.38 4.42 -6.46
N TYR A 13 2.41 4.86 -5.72
CA TYR A 13 2.89 4.15 -4.53
C TYR A 13 2.04 4.46 -3.28
N ARG A 14 1.38 5.61 -3.22
CA ARG A 14 0.52 6.03 -2.09
C ARG A 14 -0.76 5.20 -1.98
N GLU A 15 -1.41 4.90 -3.09
CA GLU A 15 -2.68 4.14 -3.11
C GLU A 15 -2.54 2.65 -2.72
N ARG A 16 -1.30 2.14 -2.52
CA ARG A 16 -1.02 0.71 -2.28
C ARG A 16 -0.53 0.38 -0.88
N SER A 17 -0.75 1.29 0.08
CA SER A 17 -0.53 1.01 1.49
C SER A 17 -1.44 -0.13 1.95
N HIS A 18 -0.87 -1.09 2.69
CA HIS A 18 -1.44 -2.36 3.19
C HIS A 18 -1.10 -3.59 2.31
N ASN A 19 0.09 -4.14 2.56
CA ASN A 19 0.51 -5.52 2.28
C ASN A 19 0.72 -6.04 0.84
N SER A 20 0.54 -5.25 -0.21
CA SER A 20 0.67 -5.78 -1.59
C SER A 20 1.95 -5.32 -2.30
N PHE A 21 2.82 -6.28 -2.63
CA PHE A 21 3.89 -6.10 -3.63
C PHE A 21 3.26 -5.77 -5.00
N CYS A 22 3.73 -4.69 -5.63
CA CYS A 22 3.64 -4.23 -7.03
C CYS A 22 2.41 -4.53 -7.93
N SER A 23 1.93 -3.51 -8.67
CA SER A 23 1.23 -3.69 -9.96
C SER A 23 1.51 -2.55 -10.96
N ALA A 24 1.70 -2.83 -12.25
CA ALA A 24 1.56 -1.84 -13.33
C ALA A 24 1.14 -2.58 -14.62
N PHE A 25 0.48 -1.85 -15.53
CA PHE A 25 -0.32 -2.34 -16.66
C PHE A 25 0.47 -3.08 -17.76
N VAL A 26 -0.19 -4.01 -18.48
CA VAL A 26 0.37 -4.81 -19.60
C VAL A 26 -0.53 -4.82 -20.83
N LEU A 27 0.09 -4.72 -22.00
CA LEU A 27 -0.42 -4.95 -23.35
C LEU A 27 0.18 -6.28 -23.87
N VAL A 28 -0.59 -7.12 -24.58
CA VAL A 28 -0.19 -8.50 -24.95
C VAL A 28 0.02 -8.68 -26.46
N VAL A 29 1.14 -9.29 -26.87
CA VAL A 29 1.39 -9.90 -28.20
C VAL A 29 2.10 -11.27 -28.00
N ALA A 30 1.94 -12.22 -28.94
CA ALA A 30 2.15 -13.67 -28.73
C ALA A 30 3.09 -14.34 -29.74
N LEU A 31 3.89 -15.34 -29.32
CA LEU A 31 4.60 -16.29 -30.21
C LEU A 31 4.74 -17.73 -29.60
N GLY A 32 4.14 -18.73 -30.27
CA GLY A 32 4.89 -19.66 -31.13
C GLY A 32 5.76 -20.81 -30.57
N ILE A 33 5.58 -21.35 -29.36
CA ILE A 33 6.34 -22.54 -28.92
C ILE A 33 5.40 -23.69 -28.49
N GLU A 34 5.58 -24.87 -29.08
CA GLU A 34 4.82 -26.09 -28.73
C GLU A 34 5.09 -26.52 -27.27
N PRO A 35 4.07 -26.61 -26.39
CA PRO A 35 4.26 -27.02 -25.01
C PRO A 35 4.32 -28.55 -24.92
N THR A 36 5.50 -29.11 -24.60
CA THR A 36 5.57 -30.49 -24.10
C THR A 36 5.24 -30.54 -22.62
N MET A 37 4.01 -30.99 -22.35
CA MET A 37 3.42 -31.56 -21.12
C MET A 37 3.34 -30.71 -19.85
N GLY A 38 2.14 -30.17 -19.62
CA GLY A 38 1.50 -29.99 -18.31
C GLY A 38 -0.02 -30.24 -18.46
N GLU A 39 -0.63 -31.08 -17.61
CA GLU A 39 -2.04 -31.47 -17.72
C GLU A 39 -3.00 -30.26 -17.56
N LEU A 40 -3.76 -29.93 -18.60
CA LEU A 40 -4.98 -29.14 -18.50
C LEU A 40 -6.13 -30.08 -18.12
N ARG A 41 -6.57 -30.05 -16.85
CA ARG A 41 -7.81 -30.73 -16.43
C ARG A 41 -8.97 -29.73 -16.37
N THR A 42 -9.92 -29.89 -17.27
CA THR A 42 -11.24 -29.25 -17.21
C THR A 42 -12.04 -29.77 -16.01
N VAL A 43 -12.40 -28.87 -15.08
CA VAL A 43 -13.48 -29.11 -14.09
C VAL A 43 -14.47 -27.95 -14.19
N GLY A 44 -15.73 -28.28 -14.48
CA GLY A 44 -16.81 -27.33 -14.71
C GLY A 44 -17.37 -26.66 -13.46
N THR A 45 -18.10 -25.57 -13.72
CA THR A 45 -19.11 -24.88 -12.88
C THR A 45 -18.72 -24.53 -11.44
N ASN A 46 -18.38 -23.25 -11.23
CA ASN A 46 -18.36 -22.45 -10.00
C ASN A 46 -18.55 -23.17 -8.65
N ARG A 47 -17.49 -23.17 -7.81
CA ARG A 47 -17.54 -22.95 -6.35
C ARG A 47 -16.14 -22.78 -5.71
N ILE A 48 -15.82 -21.54 -5.35
CA ILE A 48 -15.07 -20.99 -4.19
C ILE A 48 -13.92 -21.83 -3.58
N ILE A 49 -12.72 -21.23 -3.49
CA ILE A 49 -11.70 -21.54 -2.47
C ILE A 49 -11.40 -20.26 -1.68
N ARG A 50 -11.54 -20.34 -0.35
CA ARG A 50 -11.18 -19.28 0.62
C ARG A 50 -9.74 -19.48 1.08
N PHE A 51 -9.04 -18.37 1.32
CA PHE A 51 -7.72 -18.34 1.96
C PHE A 51 -7.83 -18.49 3.49
N PRO A 52 -6.92 -19.22 4.15
CA PRO A 52 -6.54 -18.97 5.55
C PRO A 52 -5.47 -17.87 5.63
N GLU A 53 -5.44 -17.16 6.76
CA GLU A 53 -4.76 -15.88 6.98
C GLU A 53 -3.22 -15.87 7.04
N ASP A 54 -2.50 -16.97 6.83
CA ASP A 54 -1.03 -16.95 6.91
C ASP A 54 -0.35 -17.86 5.86
N SER A 55 0.41 -17.26 4.93
CA SER A 55 1.42 -17.83 3.99
C SER A 55 1.00 -18.22 2.54
N LEU A 56 1.97 -17.98 1.62
CA LEU A 56 1.97 -17.81 0.14
C LEU A 56 1.74 -19.09 -0.72
N PRO A 57 1.53 -18.92 -2.06
CA PRO A 57 2.58 -19.35 -3.01
C PRO A 57 2.94 -18.30 -4.07
N GLY A 58 4.23 -18.27 -4.46
CA GLY A 58 4.86 -17.28 -5.34
C GLY A 58 4.37 -17.23 -6.79
N VAL A 59 4.51 -16.06 -7.42
CA VAL A 59 4.06 -15.78 -8.80
C VAL A 59 5.04 -14.82 -9.50
N ILE A 60 5.52 -15.23 -10.68
CA ILE A 60 6.32 -14.46 -11.64
C ILE A 60 5.48 -13.36 -12.28
N ARG A 61 6.03 -12.13 -12.35
CA ARG A 61 5.22 -10.97 -12.74
C ARG A 61 5.17 -10.61 -14.23
N TYR A 62 6.15 -10.79 -15.14
CA TYR A 62 5.96 -10.42 -16.57
C TYR A 62 6.85 -11.16 -17.62
N LEU A 63 6.36 -11.36 -18.87
CA LEU A 63 7.11 -11.75 -20.09
C LEU A 63 6.46 -11.06 -21.31
N VAL A 64 7.23 -10.41 -22.20
CA VAL A 64 6.73 -9.70 -23.40
C VAL A 64 7.52 -10.17 -24.63
N LEU A 65 6.85 -10.50 -25.75
CA LEU A 65 7.48 -10.81 -27.05
C LEU A 65 6.65 -10.30 -28.25
N GLU A 66 7.29 -9.61 -29.21
CA GLU A 66 6.67 -8.99 -30.40
C GLU A 66 6.67 -9.87 -31.69
N ASP A 67 5.71 -9.53 -32.59
CA ASP A 67 5.51 -9.86 -34.02
C ASP A 67 5.01 -11.25 -34.50
N LEU A 68 3.85 -11.26 -35.19
CA LEU A 68 3.28 -12.39 -35.96
C LEU A 68 2.74 -11.93 -37.34
N PRO A 69 3.07 -12.58 -38.48
CA PRO A 69 2.37 -12.39 -39.75
C PRO A 69 1.14 -13.31 -39.93
N ALA A 70 0.17 -12.81 -40.69
CA ALA A 70 -1.25 -13.17 -40.74
C ALA A 70 -1.65 -14.50 -41.42
N GLU A 71 -0.74 -15.44 -41.67
CA GLU A 71 -0.99 -16.54 -42.62
C GLU A 71 -1.42 -17.89 -41.99
N GLN A 72 -1.63 -17.96 -40.67
CA GLN A 72 -1.94 -19.23 -39.99
C GLN A 72 -3.20 -19.26 -39.12
N LEU A 73 -4.17 -18.36 -39.35
CA LEU A 73 -5.50 -18.47 -38.74
C LEU A 73 -6.47 -19.17 -39.70
N GLN A 74 -6.61 -20.50 -39.59
CA GLN A 74 -7.71 -21.24 -40.22
C GLN A 74 -8.69 -21.76 -39.15
N GLY A 75 -9.92 -21.22 -39.21
CA GLY A 75 -11.07 -21.53 -38.37
C GLY A 75 -12.10 -20.39 -38.48
N GLU A 76 -13.40 -20.71 -38.49
CA GLU A 76 -14.43 -19.66 -38.47
C GLU A 76 -14.45 -18.97 -37.10
N PHE A 77 -13.81 -17.81 -37.02
CA PHE A 77 -13.91 -16.90 -35.89
C PHE A 77 -14.85 -15.77 -36.28
N GLN A 78 -15.94 -15.60 -35.53
CA GLN A 78 -16.70 -14.35 -35.62
C GLN A 78 -15.91 -13.24 -34.93
N PRO A 79 -15.78 -12.05 -35.57
CA PRO A 79 -15.14 -10.91 -34.94
C PRO A 79 -16.06 -10.39 -33.84
N VAL A 80 -15.85 -10.84 -32.61
CA VAL A 80 -16.22 -10.04 -31.44
C VAL A 80 -15.16 -8.96 -31.39
N GLY A 81 -15.53 -7.73 -31.76
CA GLY A 81 -14.61 -6.59 -31.77
C GLY A 81 -13.88 -6.42 -30.42
N LEU A 82 -12.82 -5.60 -30.40
CA LEU A 82 -12.06 -5.14 -29.23
C LEU A 82 -12.45 -5.83 -27.91
N VAL A 83 -11.87 -7.00 -27.66
CA VAL A 83 -12.04 -7.70 -26.39
C VAL A 83 -11.09 -7.03 -25.40
N GLU A 84 -11.65 -6.21 -24.51
CA GLU A 84 -10.96 -5.82 -23.28
C GLU A 84 -10.70 -7.11 -22.50
N ILE A 85 -9.44 -7.52 -22.44
CA ILE A 85 -8.99 -8.52 -21.48
C ILE A 85 -8.96 -7.78 -20.13
N PRO A 86 -9.77 -8.16 -19.14
CA PRO A 86 -9.66 -7.58 -17.81
C PRO A 86 -8.23 -7.77 -17.32
N GLY A 87 -7.60 -6.70 -16.85
CA GLY A 87 -6.23 -6.76 -16.33
C GLY A 87 -6.07 -7.91 -15.34
N ASN A 88 -4.93 -8.60 -15.45
CA ASN A 88 -4.49 -9.82 -14.74
C ASN A 88 -4.75 -11.11 -15.53
N VAL A 89 -3.89 -11.38 -16.52
CA VAL A 89 -3.67 -12.74 -17.03
C VAL A 89 -2.40 -13.28 -16.39
N GLU A 90 -2.53 -14.36 -15.64
CA GLU A 90 -1.45 -15.07 -14.96
C GLU A 90 -0.97 -16.23 -15.84
N ILE A 91 0.34 -16.30 -16.13
CA ILE A 91 0.95 -17.43 -16.85
C ILE A 91 1.92 -18.13 -15.89
N THR A 92 1.52 -19.28 -15.37
CA THR A 92 2.37 -20.12 -14.52
C THR A 92 3.30 -20.97 -15.39
N TYR A 93 4.60 -20.69 -15.37
CA TYR A 93 5.62 -21.50 -16.03
C TYR A 93 6.15 -22.56 -15.07
N VAL A 94 5.85 -23.84 -15.33
CA VAL A 94 6.45 -24.98 -14.61
C VAL A 94 7.56 -25.55 -15.50
N ALA A 95 8.74 -24.94 -15.48
CA ALA A 95 9.92 -25.56 -16.07
C ALA A 95 10.64 -26.46 -15.08
N GLY A 96 11.27 -27.52 -15.59
CA GLY A 96 12.20 -28.38 -14.86
C GLY A 96 13.51 -27.68 -14.53
N GLY A 97 13.46 -26.71 -13.60
CA GLY A 97 14.63 -26.02 -13.05
C GLY A 97 14.87 -24.61 -13.62
N PRO A 98 15.68 -23.79 -12.91
CA PRO A 98 15.87 -22.37 -13.22
C PRO A 98 16.59 -22.13 -14.54
N GLU A 99 17.45 -23.04 -15.02
CA GLU A 99 18.30 -22.85 -16.21
C GLU A 99 17.53 -22.43 -17.48
N ARG A 100 16.28 -22.89 -17.62
CA ARG A 100 15.42 -22.55 -18.77
C ARG A 100 14.84 -21.13 -18.71
N LEU A 101 14.87 -20.46 -17.55
CA LEU A 101 14.45 -19.05 -17.42
C LEU A 101 15.36 -18.12 -18.22
N ALA A 102 16.67 -18.41 -18.25
CA ALA A 102 17.65 -17.60 -18.98
C ALA A 102 17.55 -17.76 -20.51
N GLU A 103 16.79 -18.75 -21.00
CA GLU A 103 16.54 -18.98 -22.42
C GLU A 103 15.31 -18.22 -22.92
N LEU A 104 14.52 -17.60 -22.03
CA LEU A 104 13.36 -16.81 -22.40
C LEU A 104 13.80 -15.50 -23.06
N PRO A 105 13.40 -15.24 -24.32
CA PRO A 105 13.71 -13.97 -24.95
C PRO A 105 12.90 -12.83 -24.30
N GLU A 106 13.52 -11.66 -24.18
CA GLU A 106 12.88 -10.36 -23.85
C GLU A 106 12.08 -10.30 -22.53
N VAL A 107 12.67 -10.79 -21.43
CA VAL A 107 12.09 -10.62 -20.08
C VAL A 107 12.52 -9.28 -19.49
N ASP A 108 11.60 -8.31 -19.39
CA ASP A 108 11.85 -7.04 -18.69
C ASP A 108 11.61 -7.14 -17.16
N GLY A 109 10.75 -8.06 -16.70
CA GLY A 109 10.33 -8.14 -15.30
C GLY A 109 10.27 -9.57 -14.77
N LEU A 110 10.90 -9.85 -13.64
CA LEU A 110 10.98 -11.19 -13.04
C LEU A 110 10.62 -11.14 -11.55
N ASP A 111 9.74 -12.04 -11.11
CA ASP A 111 9.38 -12.21 -9.69
C ASP A 111 9.54 -13.67 -9.29
N LEU A 112 10.47 -13.99 -8.41
CA LEU A 112 10.74 -15.36 -7.99
C LEU A 112 10.63 -15.48 -6.49
N ASP A 113 10.04 -16.59 -6.05
CA ASP A 113 9.95 -16.96 -4.64
C ASP A 113 10.76 -18.25 -4.38
N ASN A 114 11.09 -18.49 -3.12
CA ASN A 114 11.92 -19.61 -2.67
C ASN A 114 13.30 -19.70 -3.36
N VAL A 115 13.88 -18.54 -3.68
CA VAL A 115 15.19 -18.40 -4.33
C VAL A 115 16.32 -18.71 -3.36
N ARG A 116 17.36 -19.43 -3.82
CA ARG A 116 18.63 -19.67 -3.12
C ARG A 116 19.80 -19.06 -3.88
N ASP A 117 20.97 -19.04 -3.24
CA ASP A 117 22.20 -18.50 -3.86
C ASP A 117 22.54 -19.16 -5.20
N GLU A 118 22.26 -20.46 -5.36
CA GLU A 118 22.48 -21.21 -6.61
C GLU A 118 21.61 -20.74 -7.78
N ASP A 119 20.40 -20.23 -7.49
CA ASP A 119 19.46 -19.76 -8.51
C ASP A 119 19.87 -18.39 -9.06
N LEU A 120 20.58 -17.58 -8.27
CA LEU A 120 20.99 -16.22 -8.63
C LEU A 120 21.99 -16.20 -9.78
N ALA A 121 22.81 -17.25 -9.93
CA ALA A 121 23.70 -17.41 -11.08
C ALA A 121 22.92 -17.54 -12.40
N VAL A 122 21.70 -18.08 -12.37
CA VAL A 122 20.85 -18.17 -13.55
C VAL A 122 20.19 -16.82 -13.85
N VAL A 123 19.66 -16.17 -12.81
CA VAL A 123 19.06 -14.82 -12.93
C VAL A 123 20.08 -13.81 -13.48
N ALA A 124 21.35 -13.92 -13.09
CA ALA A 124 22.44 -13.06 -13.57
C ALA A 124 22.65 -13.12 -15.09
N ARG A 125 22.20 -14.18 -15.78
CA ARG A 125 22.29 -14.32 -17.24
C ARG A 125 21.20 -13.54 -17.99
N MET A 126 20.20 -13.04 -17.29
CA MET A 126 19.06 -12.31 -17.85
C MET A 126 19.37 -10.80 -17.91
N GLU A 127 20.35 -10.42 -18.74
CA GLU A 127 20.92 -9.06 -18.77
C GLU A 127 19.92 -7.94 -19.14
N GLY A 128 18.79 -8.30 -19.74
CA GLY A 128 17.72 -7.37 -20.14
C GLY A 128 16.78 -6.94 -19.01
N LEU A 129 16.87 -7.54 -17.82
CA LEU A 129 15.93 -7.27 -16.72
C LEU A 129 15.96 -5.80 -16.28
N ARG A 130 14.76 -5.23 -16.13
CA ARG A 130 14.49 -3.90 -15.57
C ARG A 130 13.85 -3.97 -14.19
N ASP A 131 12.95 -4.94 -13.99
CA ASP A 131 12.24 -5.14 -12.74
C ASP A 131 12.56 -6.52 -12.15
N LEU A 132 13.13 -6.56 -10.95
CA LEU A 132 13.47 -7.82 -10.30
C LEU A 132 12.91 -7.87 -8.88
N SER A 133 12.14 -8.91 -8.59
CA SER A 133 11.61 -9.25 -7.27
C SER A 133 12.06 -10.66 -6.89
N LEU A 134 12.70 -10.79 -5.74
CA LEU A 134 13.22 -12.06 -5.26
C LEU A 134 12.85 -12.23 -3.79
N SER A 135 12.23 -13.36 -3.46
CA SER A 135 12.07 -13.83 -2.08
C SER A 135 12.64 -15.23 -1.90
N GLY A 136 13.28 -15.48 -0.76
CA GLY A 136 13.86 -16.79 -0.48
C GLY A 136 14.96 -16.77 0.57
N ASP A 137 15.79 -17.81 0.55
CA ASP A 137 16.88 -18.06 1.50
C ASP A 137 18.25 -17.82 0.86
N PHE A 138 18.47 -16.61 0.35
CA PHE A 138 19.72 -16.19 -0.27
C PHE A 138 20.51 -15.23 0.63
N THR A 139 21.83 -15.21 0.45
CA THR A 139 22.77 -14.40 1.23
C THR A 139 23.30 -13.23 0.41
N ASP A 140 24.05 -12.36 1.08
CA ASP A 140 24.82 -11.32 0.41
C ASP A 140 25.79 -11.91 -0.64
N GLU A 141 26.39 -13.10 -0.39
CA GLU A 141 27.31 -13.74 -1.33
C GLU A 141 26.61 -14.13 -2.63
N GLY A 142 25.43 -14.73 -2.57
CA GLY A 142 24.63 -15.05 -3.76
C GLY A 142 24.19 -13.80 -4.52
N LEU A 143 23.83 -12.71 -3.81
CA LEU A 143 23.46 -11.44 -4.44
C LEU A 143 24.60 -10.82 -5.25
N ALA A 144 25.86 -11.16 -4.95
CA ALA A 144 27.01 -10.66 -5.70
C ALA A 144 26.99 -11.10 -7.18
N GLU A 145 26.34 -12.22 -7.49
CA GLU A 145 26.18 -12.73 -8.86
C GLU A 145 25.37 -11.77 -9.74
N LEU A 146 24.44 -11.03 -9.14
CA LEU A 146 23.57 -10.10 -9.85
C LEU A 146 24.27 -8.79 -10.28
N ARG A 147 25.55 -8.61 -9.94
CA ARG A 147 26.35 -7.41 -10.31
C ARG A 147 26.32 -7.10 -11.80
N GLY A 148 26.26 -8.13 -12.64
CA GLY A 148 26.25 -8.02 -14.10
C GLY A 148 24.96 -7.45 -14.69
N LEU A 149 23.85 -7.42 -13.94
CA LEU A 149 22.59 -6.83 -14.38
C LEU A 149 22.75 -5.31 -14.39
N ARG A 150 22.75 -4.70 -15.59
CA ARG A 150 23.04 -3.26 -15.82
C ARG A 150 21.82 -2.41 -16.15
N MET A 151 20.68 -3.07 -16.39
CA MET A 151 19.44 -2.44 -16.86
C MET A 151 18.37 -2.34 -15.76
N LEU A 152 18.66 -2.79 -14.53
CA LEU A 152 17.66 -2.79 -13.46
C LEU A 152 17.30 -1.36 -13.03
N GLU A 153 16.00 -1.10 -12.98
CA GLU A 153 15.40 0.12 -12.47
C GLU A 153 14.70 -0.14 -11.13
N THR A 154 14.10 -1.33 -10.96
CA THR A 154 13.44 -1.77 -9.73
C THR A 154 14.06 -3.05 -9.18
N LEU A 155 14.37 -3.03 -7.88
CA LEU A 155 14.86 -4.21 -7.16
C LEU A 155 14.12 -4.40 -5.84
N CYS A 156 13.42 -5.52 -5.71
CA CYS A 156 12.74 -5.93 -4.48
C CYS A 156 13.38 -7.23 -3.97
N LEU A 157 13.98 -7.19 -2.78
CA LEU A 157 14.62 -8.35 -2.16
C LEU A 157 13.99 -8.64 -0.81
N ARG A 158 13.61 -9.89 -0.59
CA ARG A 158 13.16 -10.41 0.69
C ARG A 158 13.95 -11.67 1.05
N SER A 159 14.90 -11.52 1.96
CA SER A 159 15.56 -12.67 2.59
C SER A 159 16.02 -12.32 3.99
N ASP A 160 15.80 -13.24 4.93
CA ASP A 160 16.20 -13.05 6.31
C ASP A 160 17.70 -13.24 6.55
N ARG A 161 18.45 -13.73 5.55
CA ARG A 161 19.90 -13.95 5.61
C ARG A 161 20.75 -12.83 5.03
N MET A 162 20.12 -11.87 4.35
CA MET A 162 20.80 -10.68 3.80
C MET A 162 21.17 -9.71 4.93
N THR A 163 22.47 -9.43 5.07
CA THR A 163 23.02 -8.48 6.05
C THR A 163 23.13 -7.06 5.51
N GLY A 164 23.15 -6.92 4.17
CA GLY A 164 23.28 -5.64 3.46
C GLY A 164 24.72 -5.18 3.30
N ASP A 165 25.69 -6.09 3.38
CA ASP A 165 27.13 -5.79 3.22
C ASP A 165 27.62 -5.96 1.76
N VAL A 166 26.92 -6.72 0.92
CA VAL A 166 27.31 -6.93 -0.47
C VAL A 166 26.79 -5.83 -1.40
N ALA A 167 27.56 -5.56 -2.46
CA ALA A 167 27.21 -4.62 -3.49
C ALA A 167 26.02 -5.12 -4.33
N LEU A 168 24.98 -4.30 -4.35
CA LEU A 168 23.85 -4.38 -5.26
C LEU A 168 24.30 -4.32 -6.74
N PRO A 169 23.44 -4.76 -7.68
CA PRO A 169 23.70 -4.67 -9.12
C PRO A 169 24.24 -3.30 -9.56
N ASP A 170 25.17 -3.28 -10.52
CA ASP A 170 25.71 -2.05 -11.12
C ASP A 170 24.72 -1.47 -12.14
N SER A 171 23.55 -1.14 -11.63
CA SER A 171 22.36 -0.71 -12.36
C SER A 171 21.87 0.66 -11.87
N PRO A 172 21.16 1.43 -12.71
CA PRO A 172 20.57 2.71 -12.34
C PRO A 172 19.30 2.53 -11.50
N LEU A 173 19.42 1.85 -10.37
CA LEU A 173 18.28 1.51 -9.51
C LEU A 173 17.56 2.77 -9.02
N LEU A 174 16.31 2.93 -9.43
CA LEU A 174 15.42 4.03 -9.03
C LEU A 174 14.56 3.62 -7.83
N THR A 175 14.14 2.36 -7.80
CA THR A 175 13.30 1.81 -6.72
C THR A 175 13.98 0.61 -6.09
N VAL A 176 14.26 0.71 -4.79
CA VAL A 176 14.83 -0.41 -4.03
C VAL A 176 13.96 -0.71 -2.82
N ARG A 177 13.59 -1.98 -2.66
CA ARG A 177 12.89 -2.51 -1.49
C ARG A 177 13.65 -3.67 -0.90
N LEU A 178 14.08 -3.54 0.34
CA LEU A 178 14.83 -4.57 1.04
C LEU A 178 14.08 -4.97 2.30
N ARG A 179 13.89 -6.26 2.49
CA ARG A 179 13.35 -6.83 3.72
C ARG A 179 14.20 -8.01 4.17
N GLY A 180 14.59 -8.01 5.43
CA GLY A 180 15.34 -9.13 6.01
C GLY A 180 15.66 -8.90 7.47
N GLN A 181 15.57 -9.94 8.28
CA GLN A 181 15.92 -9.88 9.70
C GLN A 181 17.41 -9.60 9.94
N ALA A 182 18.32 -10.15 9.11
CA ALA A 182 19.76 -9.94 9.27
C ALA A 182 20.26 -8.56 8.80
N LEU A 183 19.41 -7.73 8.19
CA LEU A 183 19.82 -6.43 7.65
C LEU A 183 20.37 -5.51 8.74
N THR A 184 21.48 -4.84 8.42
CA THR A 184 22.16 -3.88 9.31
C THR A 184 22.26 -2.49 8.67
N ASP A 185 22.72 -1.51 9.44
CA ASP A 185 22.93 -0.13 8.96
C ASP A 185 23.92 0.00 7.79
N ARG A 186 24.73 -1.04 7.50
CA ARG A 186 25.67 -1.04 6.37
C ARG A 186 24.97 -0.87 5.03
N VAL A 187 23.73 -1.35 4.92
CA VAL A 187 22.92 -1.27 3.70
C VAL A 187 22.79 0.16 3.16
N PHE A 188 22.71 1.16 4.06
CA PHE A 188 22.53 2.56 3.68
C PHE A 188 23.77 3.17 3.02
N ILE A 189 24.97 2.66 3.31
CA ILE A 189 26.22 3.15 2.70
C ILE A 189 26.20 2.86 1.20
N ARG A 190 25.82 1.64 0.80
CA ARG A 190 25.76 1.28 -0.61
C ARG A 190 24.58 1.93 -1.33
N LEU A 191 23.42 1.99 -0.68
CA LEU A 191 22.23 2.64 -1.25
C LEU A 191 22.45 4.13 -1.53
N ALA A 192 23.35 4.80 -0.80
CA ALA A 192 23.67 6.21 -1.01
C ALA A 192 24.34 6.52 -2.36
N GLU A 193 24.91 5.51 -3.02
CA GLU A 193 25.60 5.66 -4.32
C GLU A 193 24.64 5.53 -5.51
N LEU A 194 23.40 5.12 -5.27
CA LEU A 194 22.39 4.84 -6.30
C LEU A 194 21.49 6.06 -6.56
N PRO A 195 20.96 6.22 -7.80
CA PRO A 195 20.06 7.30 -8.17
C PRO A 195 18.62 7.08 -7.66
N LEU A 196 18.47 6.74 -6.38
CA LEU A 196 17.21 6.30 -5.79
C LEU A 196 16.17 7.42 -5.78
N ALA A 197 14.97 7.11 -6.25
CA ALA A 197 13.75 7.89 -6.04
C ALA A 197 12.89 7.30 -4.91
N VAL A 198 12.86 5.97 -4.80
CA VAL A 198 12.04 5.24 -3.83
C VAL A 198 12.92 4.23 -3.08
N LEU A 199 12.97 4.36 -1.76
CA LEU A 199 13.65 3.41 -0.90
C LEU A 199 12.71 2.89 0.18
N ALA A 200 12.59 1.57 0.30
CA ALA A 200 11.95 0.93 1.43
C ALA A 200 12.91 -0.09 2.06
N VAL A 201 13.19 0.05 3.35
CA VAL A 201 14.02 -0.91 4.08
C VAL A 201 13.26 -1.38 5.31
N THR A 202 13.21 -2.70 5.51
CA THR A 202 12.61 -3.31 6.69
C THR A 202 13.54 -4.35 7.31
N GLY A 203 13.96 -4.14 8.56
CA GLY A 203 14.85 -5.09 9.24
C GLY A 203 15.11 -4.75 10.70
N ASP A 204 14.84 -5.72 11.58
CA ASP A 204 14.81 -5.57 13.03
C ASP A 204 16.17 -5.21 13.67
N ASN A 205 17.26 -5.46 12.95
CA ASN A 205 18.64 -5.19 13.38
C ASN A 205 19.19 -3.84 12.92
N ILE A 206 18.40 -3.03 12.21
CA ILE A 206 18.79 -1.70 11.78
C ILE A 206 18.55 -0.69 12.93
N THR A 207 19.61 0.03 13.31
CA THR A 207 19.57 1.02 14.42
C THR A 207 19.39 2.46 13.93
N GLY A 208 19.54 2.68 12.62
CA GLY A 208 19.48 4.00 11.99
C GLY A 208 20.83 4.72 11.94
N SER A 209 21.89 4.16 12.54
CA SER A 209 23.22 4.78 12.58
C SER A 209 23.77 5.10 11.18
N GLY A 210 23.39 4.31 10.18
CA GLY A 210 23.78 4.46 8.77
C GLY A 210 22.92 5.43 7.95
N LEU A 211 21.80 5.94 8.48
CA LEU A 211 20.90 6.84 7.73
C LEU A 211 21.58 8.11 7.23
N GLY A 212 22.63 8.57 7.92
CA GLY A 212 23.44 9.72 7.49
C GLY A 212 24.17 9.52 6.16
N ALA A 213 24.30 8.29 5.67
CA ALA A 213 24.83 8.01 4.33
C ALA A 213 23.84 8.44 3.23
N LEU A 214 22.53 8.36 3.50
CA LEU A 214 21.46 8.73 2.56
C LEU A 214 21.33 10.24 2.33
N VAL A 215 22.33 11.03 2.71
CA VAL A 215 22.38 12.48 2.42
C VAL A 215 22.65 12.76 0.93
N THR A 216 23.19 11.77 0.21
CA THR A 216 23.69 11.89 -1.16
C THR A 216 22.67 11.70 -2.30
N PRO A 217 21.68 10.77 -2.26
CA PRO A 217 20.81 10.52 -3.41
C PRO A 217 19.96 11.76 -3.71
N PRO A 218 20.19 12.44 -4.87
CA PRO A 218 19.62 13.76 -5.13
C PRO A 218 18.10 13.75 -5.32
N ASP A 219 17.52 12.60 -5.66
CA ASP A 219 16.14 12.47 -6.12
C ASP A 219 15.24 11.63 -5.19
N LEU A 220 15.75 11.21 -4.03
CA LEU A 220 15.00 10.36 -3.09
C LEU A 220 13.78 11.11 -2.56
N SER A 221 12.58 10.72 -3.00
CA SER A 221 11.31 11.37 -2.67
C SER A 221 10.45 10.58 -1.71
N TYR A 222 10.61 9.27 -1.70
CA TYR A 222 9.90 8.35 -0.82
C TYR A 222 10.89 7.50 -0.03
N LEU A 223 10.78 7.54 1.29
CA LEU A 223 11.56 6.71 2.20
C LEU A 223 10.63 5.97 3.15
N ARG A 224 10.64 4.63 3.11
CA ARG A 224 10.00 3.77 4.13
C ARG A 224 11.04 3.06 4.97
N LEU A 225 10.84 3.14 6.27
CA LEU A 225 11.72 2.62 7.31
C LEU A 225 10.86 1.77 8.26
N GLY A 226 10.93 0.45 8.09
CA GLY A 226 10.07 -0.53 8.77
C GLY A 226 10.84 -1.44 9.74
N GLY A 227 10.23 -1.84 10.85
CA GLY A 227 10.83 -2.80 11.79
C GLY A 227 12.22 -2.36 12.25
N LEU A 228 12.42 -1.08 12.60
CA LEU A 228 13.73 -0.56 12.99
C LEU A 228 13.75 -0.23 14.48
N ARG A 229 14.96 -0.16 15.06
CA ARG A 229 15.20 0.38 16.40
C ARG A 229 15.78 1.78 16.30
N LEU A 230 14.98 2.72 15.80
CA LEU A 230 15.40 4.12 15.68
C LEU A 230 15.29 4.86 17.01
N ASP A 231 16.39 5.47 17.45
CA ASP A 231 16.33 6.51 18.47
C ASP A 231 15.83 7.85 17.88
N PRO A 232 15.16 8.72 18.66
CA PRO A 232 14.65 10.03 18.20
C PRO A 232 15.69 10.94 17.52
N GLY A 233 16.98 10.77 17.81
CA GLY A 233 18.07 11.54 17.20
C GLY A 233 18.54 11.02 15.83
N GLN A 234 18.24 9.77 15.47
CA GLN A 234 18.75 9.13 14.24
C GLN A 234 18.15 9.75 12.99
N LEU A 235 16.85 10.05 13.01
CA LEU A 235 16.15 10.67 11.87
C LEU A 235 16.73 12.04 11.52
N ARG A 236 17.21 12.82 12.49
CA ARG A 236 17.82 14.14 12.23
C ARG A 236 19.03 14.08 11.30
N ARG A 237 19.68 12.91 11.20
CA ARG A 237 20.80 12.68 10.27
C ARG A 237 20.36 12.77 8.80
N LEU A 238 19.07 12.55 8.51
CA LEU A 238 18.48 12.71 7.18
C LEU A 238 18.22 14.18 6.81
N GLY A 239 18.37 15.15 7.72
CA GLY A 239 17.98 16.56 7.53
C GLY A 239 18.69 17.32 6.40
N ARG A 240 19.63 16.68 5.70
CA ARG A 240 20.27 17.23 4.50
C ARG A 240 19.63 16.73 3.20
N THR A 241 18.72 15.76 3.24
CA THR A 241 17.95 15.30 2.08
C THR A 241 16.93 16.37 1.67
N ARG A 242 17.08 16.92 0.47
CA ARG A 242 16.26 18.06 0.00
C ARG A 242 15.09 17.66 -0.89
N SER A 243 15.09 16.42 -1.36
CA SER A 243 14.10 15.84 -2.26
C SER A 243 12.98 15.09 -1.53
N LEU A 244 13.20 14.70 -0.26
CA LEU A 244 12.30 13.81 0.47
C LEU A 244 10.92 14.46 0.67
N ARG A 245 9.87 13.83 0.11
CA ARG A 245 8.48 14.30 0.16
C ARG A 245 7.63 13.47 1.10
N VAL A 246 7.86 12.16 1.11
CA VAL A 246 7.08 11.19 1.88
C VAL A 246 8.02 10.36 2.74
N LEU A 247 7.72 10.31 4.04
CA LEU A 247 8.45 9.51 5.01
C LEU A 247 7.49 8.54 5.69
N SER A 248 7.71 7.24 5.50
CA SER A 248 6.94 6.20 6.17
C SER A 248 7.76 5.54 7.26
N LEU A 249 7.24 5.50 8.48
CA LEU A 249 7.92 4.99 9.67
C LEU A 249 7.04 3.95 10.37
N ALA A 250 7.64 2.78 10.63
CA ALA A 250 7.07 1.82 11.56
C ALA A 250 7.54 2.14 12.99
N GLY A 251 6.61 2.25 13.93
CA GLY A 251 6.91 2.43 15.35
C GLY A 251 6.66 3.85 15.88
N ALA A 252 7.12 4.11 17.11
CA ALA A 252 6.93 5.40 17.76
C ALA A 252 7.83 6.47 17.14
N VAL A 253 7.27 7.66 16.93
CA VAL A 253 7.95 8.76 16.24
C VAL A 253 7.96 10.02 17.10
N ASP A 254 9.12 10.65 17.19
CA ASP A 254 9.29 12.00 17.75
C ASP A 254 8.97 13.03 16.66
N ALA A 255 7.92 13.83 16.88
CA ALA A 255 7.53 14.89 15.95
C ALA A 255 8.66 15.89 15.69
N GLU A 256 9.50 16.20 16.68
CA GLU A 256 10.62 17.14 16.49
C GLU A 256 11.67 16.60 15.52
N ALA A 257 11.89 15.29 15.55
CA ALA A 257 12.81 14.63 14.65
C ALA A 257 12.30 14.69 13.20
N VAL A 258 11.01 14.44 13.00
CA VAL A 258 10.35 14.54 11.68
C VAL A 258 10.31 15.97 11.18
N LEU A 259 9.94 16.93 12.03
CA LEU A 259 9.89 18.35 11.68
C LEU A 259 11.27 18.90 11.29
N SER A 260 12.35 18.33 11.80
CA SER A 260 13.71 18.70 11.36
C SER A 260 14.04 18.32 9.92
N LEU A 261 13.22 17.48 9.29
CA LEU A 261 13.30 17.09 7.87
C LEU A 261 12.45 17.99 6.96
N ALA A 262 11.61 18.86 7.53
CA ALA A 262 10.91 19.92 6.79
C ALA A 262 11.91 21.04 6.43
N PRO A 263 11.75 21.77 5.30
CA PRO A 263 10.52 21.98 4.53
C PRO A 263 10.22 21.07 3.31
N PRO A 264 11.11 20.21 2.78
CA PRO A 264 10.76 19.42 1.60
C PRO A 264 9.67 18.38 1.87
N LEU A 265 9.57 17.92 3.12
CA LEU A 265 8.60 16.90 3.54
C LEU A 265 7.17 17.42 3.45
N ARG A 266 6.28 16.59 2.91
CA ARG A 266 4.85 16.88 2.72
C ARG A 266 3.98 15.89 3.47
N GLU A 267 4.40 14.64 3.56
CA GLU A 267 3.62 13.57 4.16
C GLU A 267 4.48 12.67 5.03
N VAL A 268 3.85 12.19 6.09
CA VAL A 268 4.39 11.21 7.01
C VAL A 268 3.37 10.09 7.18
N ASP A 269 3.77 8.86 6.88
CA ASP A 269 2.97 7.68 7.17
C ASP A 269 3.50 7.00 8.42
N LEU A 270 2.65 6.86 9.42
CA LEU A 270 2.95 6.33 10.74
C LEU A 270 2.08 5.10 10.99
N ASP A 271 2.73 3.96 11.20
CA ASP A 271 2.03 2.72 11.61
C ASP A 271 1.44 2.85 13.03
N ARG A 272 2.00 3.73 13.87
CA ARG A 272 1.43 4.14 15.15
C ARG A 272 1.37 5.66 15.20
N VAL A 273 0.19 6.20 15.45
CA VAL A 273 -0.04 7.65 15.46
C VAL A 273 -0.14 8.18 16.90
N PRO A 274 0.95 8.59 17.57
CA PRO A 274 0.86 9.23 18.88
C PRO A 274 0.15 10.58 18.73
N ARG A 275 -0.84 10.84 19.59
CA ARG A 275 -1.74 12.00 19.45
C ARG A 275 -0.98 13.31 19.45
N ALA A 276 -0.06 13.48 20.40
CA ALA A 276 0.72 14.70 20.53
C ALA A 276 1.63 14.93 19.32
N ALA A 277 2.24 13.87 18.77
CA ALA A 277 3.07 14.00 17.58
C ALA A 277 2.21 14.34 16.35
N CYS A 278 1.10 13.64 16.16
CA CYS A 278 0.17 13.86 15.06
C CYS A 278 -0.36 15.30 15.03
N ALA A 279 -0.82 15.82 16.17
CA ALA A 279 -1.32 17.19 16.29
C ALA A 279 -0.24 18.20 15.85
N ARG A 280 0.99 18.03 16.32
CA ARG A 280 2.11 18.91 15.97
C ARG A 280 2.49 18.84 14.49
N LEU A 281 2.47 17.64 13.90
CA LEU A 281 2.77 17.44 12.48
C LEU A 281 1.68 18.08 11.60
N LEU A 282 0.41 17.83 11.91
CA LEU A 282 -0.73 18.44 11.23
C LEU A 282 -0.72 19.97 11.36
N PHE A 283 -0.45 20.48 12.55
CA PHE A 283 -0.34 21.93 12.80
C PHE A 283 0.78 22.58 11.98
N ALA A 284 1.89 21.86 11.77
CA ALA A 284 2.99 22.30 10.91
C ALA A 284 2.67 22.20 9.40
N GLY A 285 1.47 21.74 9.02
CA GLY A 285 1.02 21.64 7.64
C GLY A 285 1.47 20.37 6.91
N LEU A 286 1.99 19.36 7.62
CA LEU A 286 2.27 18.03 7.07
C LEU A 286 0.98 17.20 7.00
N ALA A 287 0.86 16.37 5.96
CA ALA A 287 -0.12 15.30 5.95
C ALA A 287 0.37 14.13 6.83
N VAL A 288 -0.53 13.52 7.61
CA VAL A 288 -0.26 12.33 8.43
C VAL A 288 -1.18 11.20 7.99
N ASN A 289 -0.64 10.08 7.51
CA ASN A 289 -1.42 8.97 6.93
C ASN A 289 -2.42 9.46 5.86
N SER A 290 -1.95 10.33 4.94
CA SER A 290 -2.79 11.02 3.94
C SER A 290 -3.91 11.93 4.50
N LEU A 291 -3.95 12.18 5.81
CA LEU A 291 -4.85 13.15 6.43
C LEU A 291 -4.18 14.51 6.49
N GLN A 292 -4.82 15.54 5.95
CA GLN A 292 -4.37 16.92 6.03
C GLN A 292 -5.42 17.76 6.78
N ALA A 293 -4.97 18.62 7.67
CA ALA A 293 -5.82 19.51 8.46
C ALA A 293 -5.32 20.94 8.36
N ALA A 294 -6.24 21.91 8.39
CA ALA A 294 -5.85 23.29 8.71
C ALA A 294 -5.35 23.36 10.17
N PRO A 295 -4.44 24.28 10.51
CA PRO A 295 -3.85 24.35 11.85
C PRO A 295 -4.87 24.38 13.00
N GLU A 296 -6.01 25.05 12.80
CA GLU A 296 -7.12 25.14 13.75
C GLU A 296 -7.83 23.80 14.02
N TYR A 297 -7.77 22.85 13.09
CA TYR A 297 -8.38 21.51 13.23
C TYR A 297 -7.38 20.41 13.58
N ALA A 298 -6.08 20.72 13.62
CA ALA A 298 -5.01 19.74 13.83
C ALA A 298 -5.20 18.89 15.11
N ASP A 299 -5.61 19.53 16.20
CA ASP A 299 -5.85 18.88 17.49
C ASP A 299 -7.06 17.94 17.48
N ALA A 300 -8.12 18.31 16.76
CA ALA A 300 -9.33 17.50 16.60
C ALA A 300 -9.05 16.27 15.73
N TYR A 301 -8.34 16.47 14.62
CA TYR A 301 -7.96 15.41 13.70
C TYR A 301 -6.99 14.42 14.36
N ALA A 302 -6.03 14.93 15.13
CA ALA A 302 -5.13 14.07 15.90
C ALA A 302 -5.86 13.23 16.96
N ARG A 303 -6.94 13.74 17.56
CA ARG A 303 -7.80 12.95 18.46
C ARG A 303 -8.50 11.81 17.74
N MET A 304 -8.98 12.05 16.53
CA MET A 304 -9.68 11.03 15.73
C MET A 304 -8.74 9.98 15.17
N LEU A 305 -7.57 10.40 14.69
CA LEU A 305 -6.60 9.54 14.01
C LEU A 305 -5.75 8.72 14.98
N ALA A 306 -5.53 9.19 16.21
CA ALA A 306 -4.66 8.50 17.16
C ALA A 306 -5.16 7.07 17.47
N ASP A 307 -4.27 6.09 17.28
CA ASP A 307 -4.62 4.68 17.40
C ASP A 307 -4.88 4.27 18.85
N HIS A 308 -3.99 4.62 19.80
CA HIS A 308 -3.99 4.00 21.13
C HIS A 308 -3.35 4.80 22.26
N ASP A 309 -3.21 6.13 22.17
CA ASP A 309 -2.77 6.89 23.34
C ASP A 309 -3.87 6.92 24.38
N SER A 310 -3.85 5.94 25.31
CA SER A 310 -4.25 5.95 26.73
C SER A 310 -5.41 6.86 27.15
N GLY A 311 -6.32 7.14 26.24
CA GLY A 311 -7.54 7.88 26.49
C GLY A 311 -8.58 6.90 27.02
N PRO A 312 -9.56 7.39 27.81
CA PRO A 312 -10.67 6.54 28.21
C PRO A 312 -11.25 5.88 26.94
N VAL A 313 -11.59 4.59 27.04
CA VAL A 313 -12.39 3.90 26.03
C VAL A 313 -13.54 4.85 25.68
N VAL A 314 -13.57 5.32 24.44
CA VAL A 314 -14.67 6.18 24.00
C VAL A 314 -15.89 5.29 24.05
N ALA A 315 -16.82 5.61 24.96
CA ALA A 315 -18.07 4.87 25.07
C ALA A 315 -18.74 4.86 23.69
N GLU A 316 -19.31 3.73 23.29
CA GLU A 316 -20.06 3.61 22.03
C GLU A 316 -21.07 4.77 21.93
N ARG A 317 -20.91 5.62 20.91
CA ARG A 317 -21.79 6.78 20.68
C ARG A 317 -22.81 6.51 19.59
N ARG A 318 -22.58 5.47 18.79
CA ARG A 318 -23.49 5.00 17.76
C ARG A 318 -24.71 4.32 18.41
N ARG A 319 -25.90 4.83 18.12
CA ARG A 319 -27.15 4.19 18.54
C ARG A 319 -27.38 2.94 17.69
N ARG A 320 -27.51 1.77 18.31
CA ARG A 320 -27.89 0.54 17.59
C ARG A 320 -29.32 0.65 17.07
N ILE A 321 -29.48 0.45 15.77
CA ILE A 321 -30.76 0.49 15.08
C ILE A 321 -31.16 -0.94 14.73
N SER A 322 -32.27 -1.40 15.28
CA SER A 322 -32.85 -2.72 14.98
C SER A 322 -34.25 -2.63 14.39
N ARG A 323 -34.85 -1.43 14.37
CA ARG A 323 -36.18 -1.17 13.82
C ARG A 323 -36.18 0.07 12.91
N PRO A 324 -36.86 0.03 11.76
CA PRO A 324 -36.92 1.16 10.83
C PRO A 324 -37.40 2.49 11.45
N GLN A 325 -38.31 2.43 12.43
CA GLN A 325 -38.85 3.63 13.09
C GLN A 325 -37.78 4.42 13.83
N GLN A 326 -36.81 3.74 14.46
CA GLN A 326 -35.71 4.39 15.19
C GLN A 326 -34.83 5.21 14.23
N LEU A 327 -34.59 4.67 13.04
CA LEU A 327 -33.82 5.35 12.01
C LEU A 327 -34.55 6.57 11.45
N HIS A 328 -35.86 6.43 11.21
CA HIS A 328 -36.69 7.52 10.71
C HIS A 328 -36.76 8.72 11.66
N GLU A 329 -36.87 8.47 12.97
CA GLU A 329 -36.80 9.51 13.99
C GLU A 329 -35.45 10.23 14.00
N LEU A 330 -34.36 9.46 13.85
CA LEU A 330 -32.99 10.00 13.83
C LEU A 330 -32.72 10.87 12.60
N LEU A 331 -33.13 10.42 11.41
CA LEU A 331 -32.92 11.13 10.14
C LEU A 331 -33.71 12.44 10.03
N ARG A 332 -34.75 12.62 10.85
CA ARG A 332 -35.53 13.87 10.96
C ARG A 332 -34.95 14.87 11.95
N GLY A 333 -33.85 14.52 12.61
CA GLY A 333 -33.14 15.40 13.53
C GLY A 333 -32.54 16.63 12.84
N PRO A 334 -32.13 17.64 13.62
CA PRO A 334 -31.58 18.89 13.09
C PRO A 334 -30.14 18.78 12.58
N VAL A 335 -29.46 17.65 12.84
CA VAL A 335 -28.05 17.43 12.50
C VAL A 335 -27.89 16.27 11.51
N PRO A 336 -26.80 16.22 10.72
CA PRO A 336 -26.44 15.05 9.94
C PRO A 336 -26.30 13.78 10.81
N VAL A 337 -26.56 12.63 10.20
CA VAL A 337 -26.51 11.30 10.81
C VAL A 337 -25.47 10.47 10.07
N LEU A 338 -24.45 10.01 10.80
CA LEU A 338 -23.49 9.02 10.37
C LEU A 338 -24.06 7.62 10.64
N LEU A 339 -24.34 6.88 9.57
CA LEU A 339 -24.78 5.49 9.60
C LEU A 339 -23.60 4.57 9.34
N ASP A 340 -23.32 3.69 10.28
CA ASP A 340 -22.33 2.62 10.18
C ASP A 340 -23.03 1.30 9.88
N PHE A 341 -22.82 0.76 8.69
CA PHE A 341 -23.24 -0.58 8.30
C PHE A 341 -22.08 -1.54 8.51
N SER A 342 -22.27 -2.44 9.48
CA SER A 342 -21.26 -3.38 9.93
C SER A 342 -21.80 -4.81 10.02
N ALA A 343 -20.90 -5.77 10.21
CA ALA A 343 -21.20 -7.16 10.53
C ALA A 343 -20.31 -7.61 11.69
N ALA A 344 -20.83 -8.48 12.56
CA ALA A 344 -20.13 -8.94 13.77
C ALA A 344 -18.78 -9.62 13.45
N ASP A 345 -18.72 -10.39 12.37
CA ASP A 345 -17.53 -11.17 11.97
C ASP A 345 -16.64 -10.41 10.95
N SER A 346 -16.43 -9.11 11.16
CA SER A 346 -15.60 -8.28 10.28
C SER A 346 -14.53 -7.51 11.04
N LEU A 347 -13.27 -7.94 10.91
CA LEU A 347 -12.11 -7.25 11.48
C LEU A 347 -11.98 -5.79 11.00
N ALA A 348 -12.39 -5.51 9.76
CA ALA A 348 -12.41 -4.15 9.24
C ALA A 348 -13.45 -3.28 9.95
N CYS A 349 -14.63 -3.83 10.28
CA CYS A 349 -15.66 -3.14 11.07
C CYS A 349 -15.18 -2.90 12.51
N GLU A 350 -14.54 -3.89 13.14
CA GLU A 350 -13.99 -3.77 14.50
C GLU A 350 -12.96 -2.63 14.59
N ARG A 351 -12.09 -2.49 13.58
CA ARG A 351 -11.12 -1.39 13.52
C ARG A 351 -11.76 -0.03 13.27
N LEU A 352 -12.79 0.01 12.42
CA LEU A 352 -13.41 1.26 12.01
C LEU A 352 -14.33 1.85 13.09
N GLY A 353 -15.06 1.02 13.83
CA GLY A 353 -16.03 1.46 14.83
C GLY A 353 -15.49 2.49 15.84
N PRO A 354 -14.34 2.24 16.49
CA PRO A 354 -13.71 3.19 17.40
C PRO A 354 -13.36 4.54 16.76
N VAL A 355 -13.03 4.55 15.46
CA VAL A 355 -12.76 5.80 14.71
C VAL A 355 -14.05 6.61 14.59
N LEU A 356 -15.17 5.96 14.24
CA LEU A 356 -16.47 6.61 14.11
C LEU A 356 -16.95 7.18 15.45
N ASP A 357 -16.77 6.43 16.55
CA ASP A 357 -17.12 6.92 17.89
C ASP A 357 -16.25 8.12 18.32
N ARG A 358 -14.98 8.18 17.91
CA ARG A 358 -14.13 9.36 18.13
C ARG A 358 -14.58 10.57 17.33
N ILE A 359 -14.99 10.39 16.08
CA ILE A 359 -15.58 11.48 15.27
C ILE A 359 -16.82 12.04 15.96
N LEU A 360 -17.73 11.17 16.40
CA LEU A 360 -18.96 11.57 17.13
C LEU A 360 -18.67 12.21 18.49
N ALA A 361 -17.56 11.86 19.13
CA ALA A 361 -17.14 12.46 20.40
C ALA A 361 -16.61 13.89 20.21
N GLU A 362 -16.00 14.19 19.06
CA GLU A 362 -15.53 15.54 18.75
C GLU A 362 -16.67 16.48 18.37
N TYR A 363 -17.71 15.95 17.72
CA TYR A 363 -18.84 16.72 17.19
C TYR A 363 -20.20 16.31 17.79
N PRO A 364 -20.39 16.31 19.12
CA PRO A 364 -21.58 15.75 19.78
C PRO A 364 -22.87 16.51 19.47
N ASP A 365 -22.77 17.81 19.20
CA ASP A 365 -23.91 18.69 18.91
C ASP A 365 -24.12 18.95 17.41
N GLU A 366 -23.20 18.46 16.57
CA GLU A 366 -23.17 18.67 15.11
C GLU A 366 -23.35 17.37 14.32
N LEU A 367 -23.16 16.21 14.93
CA LEU A 367 -23.24 14.91 14.27
C LEU A 367 -23.88 13.86 15.17
N ALA A 368 -24.92 13.18 14.65
CA ALA A 368 -25.51 12.02 15.29
C ALA A 368 -24.96 10.71 14.71
N GLY A 369 -24.93 9.64 15.51
CA GLY A 369 -24.41 8.33 15.10
C GLY A 369 -25.43 7.21 15.24
N ALA A 370 -25.47 6.32 14.25
CA ALA A 370 -26.22 5.07 14.31
C ALA A 370 -25.43 3.91 13.72
N ALA A 371 -25.59 2.73 14.31
CA ALA A 371 -25.00 1.48 13.83
C ALA A 371 -26.13 0.52 13.41
N ILE A 372 -25.99 -0.05 12.22
CA ILE A 372 -26.91 -1.01 11.62
C ILE A 372 -26.09 -2.27 11.32
N ASP A 373 -26.44 -3.36 12.00
CA ASP A 373 -25.92 -4.67 11.66
C ASP A 373 -26.67 -5.19 10.42
N VAL A 374 -25.93 -5.51 9.34
CA VAL A 374 -26.53 -5.91 8.06
C VAL A 374 -27.15 -7.31 8.11
N GLU A 375 -26.74 -8.16 9.06
CA GLU A 375 -27.28 -9.50 9.25
C GLU A 375 -28.58 -9.46 10.07
N GLU A 376 -28.64 -8.56 11.06
CA GLU A 376 -29.86 -8.36 11.85
C GLU A 376 -30.92 -7.51 11.13
N SER A 377 -30.48 -6.60 10.24
CA SER A 377 -31.36 -5.66 9.53
C SER A 377 -31.12 -5.66 8.01
N PRO A 378 -31.30 -6.80 7.31
CA PRO A 378 -31.00 -6.91 5.88
C PRO A 378 -31.85 -5.98 5.01
N THR A 379 -33.12 -5.75 5.39
CA THR A 379 -34.00 -4.79 4.69
C THR A 379 -33.49 -3.35 4.77
N ALA A 380 -32.80 -2.97 5.86
CA ALA A 380 -32.19 -1.65 5.95
C ALA A 380 -30.97 -1.56 5.02
N ALA A 381 -30.11 -2.58 5.01
CA ALA A 381 -28.97 -2.64 4.09
C ALA A 381 -29.42 -2.56 2.63
N GLU A 382 -30.47 -3.29 2.25
CA GLU A 382 -31.07 -3.25 0.91
C GLU A 382 -31.62 -1.85 0.58
N TYR A 383 -32.38 -1.24 1.49
CA TYR A 383 -32.96 0.09 1.29
C TYR A 383 -31.89 1.17 0.99
N PHE A 384 -30.74 1.10 1.66
CA PHE A 384 -29.62 2.02 1.43
C PHE A 384 -28.65 1.54 0.34
N GLY A 385 -28.92 0.43 -0.35
CA GLY A 385 -28.05 -0.12 -1.39
C GLY A 385 -26.66 -0.45 -0.86
N VAL A 386 -26.57 -1.07 0.32
CA VAL A 386 -25.30 -1.50 0.92
C VAL A 386 -24.96 -2.89 0.40
N GLU A 387 -23.97 -2.96 -0.48
CA GLU A 387 -23.52 -4.21 -1.13
C GLU A 387 -22.34 -4.89 -0.40
N SER A 388 -21.63 -4.14 0.45
CA SER A 388 -20.49 -4.65 1.22
C SER A 388 -20.31 -3.88 2.54
N VAL A 389 -19.69 -4.55 3.52
CA VAL A 389 -19.30 -3.95 4.81
C VAL A 389 -17.77 -3.90 4.93
N PRO A 390 -17.21 -2.92 5.68
CA PRO A 390 -17.92 -1.79 6.29
C PRO A 390 -18.43 -0.81 5.23
N SER A 391 -19.58 -0.19 5.50
CA SER A 391 -20.08 0.95 4.72
C SER A 391 -20.54 2.06 5.67
N VAL A 392 -20.06 3.27 5.46
CA VAL A 392 -20.42 4.45 6.24
C VAL A 392 -21.14 5.44 5.34
N LEU A 393 -22.36 5.82 5.70
CA LEU A 393 -23.14 6.83 5.00
C LEU A 393 -23.33 8.04 5.91
N LEU A 394 -23.22 9.24 5.35
CA LEU A 394 -23.57 10.47 6.02
C LEU A 394 -24.83 11.04 5.37
N LEU A 395 -25.90 11.21 6.15
CA LEU A 395 -27.19 11.69 5.66
C LEU A 395 -27.67 12.91 6.43
N HIS A 396 -28.41 13.79 5.78
CA HIS A 396 -29.14 14.87 6.45
C HIS A 396 -30.54 15.01 5.86
N GLY A 397 -31.57 14.98 6.70
CA GLY A 397 -32.97 15.03 6.25
C GLY A 397 -33.36 13.89 5.31
N GLY A 398 -32.70 12.72 5.42
CA GLY A 398 -32.90 11.57 4.53
C GLY A 398 -32.18 11.64 3.18
N ARG A 399 -31.44 12.73 2.89
CA ARG A 399 -30.57 12.83 1.71
C ARG A 399 -29.18 12.34 2.04
N GLU A 400 -28.64 11.46 1.21
CA GLU A 400 -27.24 11.05 1.28
C GLU A 400 -26.33 12.23 0.87
N LEU A 401 -25.47 12.64 1.79
CA LEU A 401 -24.45 13.67 1.57
C LEU A 401 -23.13 13.03 1.13
N LYS A 402 -22.81 11.87 1.72
CA LYS A 402 -21.56 11.15 1.47
C LYS A 402 -21.71 9.67 1.76
N ARG A 403 -20.89 8.86 1.07
CA ARG A 403 -20.73 7.43 1.30
C ARG A 403 -19.27 7.03 1.22
N VAL A 404 -18.88 6.16 2.13
CA VAL A 404 -17.56 5.52 2.18
C VAL A 404 -17.79 4.02 2.28
N THR A 405 -17.36 3.26 1.27
CA THR A 405 -17.55 1.80 1.20
C THR A 405 -16.23 1.06 1.24
N GLY A 406 -16.26 -0.12 1.86
CA GLY A 406 -15.15 -1.06 1.92
C GLY A 406 -14.09 -0.69 2.95
N SER A 407 -13.03 -1.48 2.98
CA SER A 407 -11.90 -1.36 3.92
C SER A 407 -11.03 -0.14 3.63
N ARG A 408 -11.52 1.06 3.97
CA ARG A 408 -10.77 2.32 3.90
C ARG A 408 -9.94 2.54 5.16
N SER A 409 -8.90 3.36 5.07
CA SER A 409 -8.13 3.74 6.25
C SER A 409 -8.95 4.68 7.17
N PRO A 410 -8.69 4.70 8.49
CA PRO A 410 -9.29 5.68 9.40
C PRO A 410 -9.15 7.12 8.91
N ALA A 411 -7.98 7.49 8.38
CA ALA A 411 -7.71 8.81 7.82
C ALA A 411 -8.65 9.15 6.66
N ASP A 412 -8.91 8.19 5.75
CA ASP A 412 -9.83 8.42 4.64
C ASP A 412 -11.24 8.69 5.14
N VAL A 413 -11.73 7.88 6.08
CA VAL A 413 -13.08 8.06 6.64
C VAL A 413 -13.22 9.41 7.32
N ILE A 414 -12.23 9.81 8.15
CA ILE A 414 -12.19 11.13 8.77
C ILE A 414 -12.24 12.22 7.69
N ARG A 415 -11.38 12.13 6.67
CA ARG A 415 -11.32 13.12 5.58
C ARG A 415 -12.68 13.29 4.90
N GLU A 416 -13.34 12.19 4.54
CA GLU A 416 -14.62 12.23 3.84
C GLU A 416 -15.74 12.80 4.71
N VAL A 417 -15.82 12.43 6.00
CA VAL A 417 -16.82 12.97 6.92
C VAL A 417 -16.58 14.46 7.16
N MET A 418 -15.34 14.85 7.44
CA MET A 418 -15.00 16.24 7.72
C MET A 418 -15.19 17.17 6.51
N SER A 419 -15.02 16.64 5.29
CA SER A 419 -15.29 17.41 4.06
C SER A 419 -16.73 17.93 3.99
N VAL A 420 -17.68 17.22 4.59
CA VAL A 420 -19.09 17.61 4.65
C VAL A 420 -19.35 18.57 5.80
N LEU A 421 -18.89 18.26 7.02
CA LEU A 421 -19.10 19.11 8.19
C LEU A 421 -18.49 20.52 8.02
N HIS A 422 -17.30 20.60 7.43
CA HIS A 422 -16.67 21.89 7.13
C HIS A 422 -17.33 22.64 5.95
N ALA A 423 -18.02 21.94 5.05
CA ALA A 423 -18.76 22.59 3.98
C ALA A 423 -20.11 23.15 4.47
N GLU A 424 -20.79 22.46 5.39
CA GLU A 424 -22.05 22.92 5.97
C GLU A 424 -21.88 24.10 6.93
N SER A 425 -20.78 24.15 7.69
CA SER A 425 -20.47 25.28 8.59
C SER A 425 -20.12 26.59 7.85
N VAL A 426 -19.73 26.52 6.58
CA VAL A 426 -19.46 27.69 5.72
C VAL A 426 -20.71 28.14 4.94
N GLY A 427 -21.80 27.36 5.00
CA GLY A 427 -23.04 27.58 4.25
C GLY A 427 -24.21 28.20 5.04
N VAL A 428 -23.97 28.79 6.23
CA VAL A 428 -24.99 29.47 7.06
C VAL A 428 -24.91 30.99 6.93
#